data_AF-A0A0R1MNW9-F1
#
_entry.id   AF-A0A0R1MNW9-F1
#
_cell.length_a   1.000
_cell.length_b   1.000
_cell.length_c   1.000
_cell.angle_alpha   90.00
_cell.angle_beta   90.00
_cell.angle_gamma   90.00
#
_symmetry.space_group_name_H-M   'P 1'
#
loop_
_entity.id
_entity.type
_entity.pdbx_description
1 polymer ?
#
loop_
_entity_poly.entity_id
_entity_poly.type
_entity_poly.pdbx_seq_one_letter_code
_entity_poly.pdbx_strand_id
1 'polypeptide(L)' 'MSKAWVKSNIAVTGVSEDGSEIKHSFNNLKEGLTEEKITTFTAILNTLLADKISETKLTTIETVTK' A
#
# COMPACT_ATOMS: atom_id res chain seq x y z
N MET A 1 13.54 -18.11 18.52
CA MET A 1 13.67 -17.26 17.31
C MET A 1 12.63 -16.15 17.41
N SER A 2 13.08 -14.93 17.74
CA SER A 2 12.25 -13.71 17.73
C SER A 2 11.71 -13.52 16.31
N LYS A 3 10.39 -13.65 16.10
CA LYS A 3 9.76 -13.24 14.84
C LYS A 3 9.88 -11.73 14.79
N ALA A 4 10.73 -11.20 13.91
CA ALA A 4 10.76 -9.78 13.62
C ALA A 4 9.35 -9.37 13.20
N TRP A 5 8.76 -8.39 13.90
CA TRP A 5 7.48 -7.84 13.46
C TRP A 5 7.77 -6.90 12.29
N VAL A 6 7.41 -7.33 11.09
CA VAL A 6 7.44 -6.48 9.90
C VAL A 6 6.10 -5.78 9.79
N LYS A 7 6.09 -4.47 10.02
CA LYS A 7 4.91 -3.62 9.80
C LYS A 7 5.03 -3.00 8.41
N SER A 8 4.34 -3.60 7.45
CA SER A 8 4.23 -3.07 6.09
C SER A 8 2.90 -2.36 5.90
N ASN A 9 2.96 -1.18 5.29
CA ASN A 9 1.80 -0.36 4.91
C ASN A 9 1.92 0.11 3.46
N ILE A 10 0.81 0.07 2.72
CA ILE A 10 0.68 0.73 1.40
C ILE A 10 -0.30 1.88 1.55
N ALA A 11 0.14 3.09 1.25
CA ALA A 11 -0.72 4.24 1.09
C ALA A 11 -0.89 4.55 -0.41
N VAL A 12 -2.12 4.76 -0.84
CA VAL A 12 -2.47 5.13 -2.19
C VAL A 12 -3.27 6.43 -2.13
N THR A 13 -2.84 7.42 -2.90
CA THR A 13 -3.56 8.69 -3.03
C THR A 13 -4.12 8.76 -4.45
N GLY A 14 -5.44 8.90 -4.55
CA GLY A 14 -6.17 9.11 -5.79
C GLY A 14 -6.86 10.47 -5.80
N VAL A 15 -7.23 10.91 -6.99
CA VAL A 15 -8.09 12.09 -7.19
C VAL A 15 -9.40 11.61 -7.78
N SER A 16 -10.50 11.89 -7.09
CA SER A 16 -11.84 11.60 -7.59
C SER A 16 -12.26 12.53 -8.71
N GLU A 17 -13.28 12.14 -9.47
CA GLU A 17 -13.84 12.98 -10.55
C GLU A 17 -14.27 14.37 -10.05
N ASP A 18 -14.67 14.48 -8.78
CA ASP A 18 -15.04 15.75 -8.12
C ASP A 18 -13.82 16.61 -7.73
N GLY A 19 -12.60 16.20 -8.09
CA GLY A 19 -11.34 16.88 -7.76
C GLY A 19 -10.90 16.73 -6.30
N SER A 20 -11.58 15.90 -5.52
CA SER A 20 -11.22 15.63 -4.13
C SER A 20 -10.11 14.59 -4.05
N GLU A 21 -9.10 14.83 -3.20
CA GLU A 21 -8.06 13.86 -2.91
C GLU A 21 -8.59 12.79 -1.95
N ILE A 22 -8.53 11.53 -2.38
CA ILE A 22 -8.88 10.37 -1.54
C ILE A 22 -7.62 9.59 -1.24
N LYS A 23 -7.40 9.34 0.06
CA LYS A 23 -6.27 8.56 0.54
C LYS A 23 -6.73 7.23 1.13
N HIS A 24 -6.24 6.14 0.55
CA HIS A 24 -6.42 4.79 1.06
C HIS A 24 -5.14 4.30 1.73
N SER A 25 -5.25 3.71 2.92
CA SER A 25 -4.12 3.10 3.62
C SER A 25 -4.41 1.64 3.98
N PHE A 26 -3.51 0.75 3.58
CA PHE A 26 -3.58 -0.68 3.81
C PHE A 26 -2.45 -1.12 4.74
N ASN A 27 -2.79 -1.39 6.00
CA ASN A 27 -1.83 -1.74 7.06
C ASN A 27 -1.70 -3.27 7.24
N ASN A 28 -0.67 -3.69 7.99
CA ASN A 28 -0.42 -5.08 8.40
C ASN A 28 -0.29 -6.05 7.22
N LEU A 29 0.36 -5.60 6.15
CA LEU A 29 0.63 -6.47 5.01
C LEU A 29 1.66 -7.54 5.45
N LYS A 30 1.38 -8.81 5.14
CA LYS A 30 2.21 -9.96 5.53
C LYS A 30 3.63 -9.83 4.95
N GLU A 31 4.59 -10.47 5.63
CA GLU A 31 5.93 -10.71 5.10
C GLU A 31 5.87 -11.33 3.70
N GLY A 32 6.76 -10.91 2.80
CA GLY A 32 6.82 -11.38 1.41
C GLY A 32 6.08 -10.52 0.38
N LEU A 33 5.97 -9.21 0.62
CA LEU A 33 5.57 -8.23 -0.41
C LEU A 33 6.70 -8.11 -1.44
N THR A 34 6.51 -8.73 -2.59
CA THR A 34 7.34 -8.49 -3.77
C THR A 34 6.82 -7.27 -4.53
N GLU A 35 7.70 -6.58 -5.27
CA GLU A 35 7.30 -5.47 -6.15
C GLU A 35 6.19 -5.88 -7.12
N GLU A 36 6.22 -7.12 -7.60
CA GLU A 36 5.24 -7.69 -8.53
C GLU A 36 3.82 -7.76 -7.91
N LYS A 37 3.75 -8.17 -6.63
CA LYS A 37 2.47 -8.21 -5.89
C LYS A 37 1.94 -6.81 -5.59
N ILE A 38 2.83 -5.87 -5.30
CA ILE A 38 2.46 -4.46 -5.07
C ILE A 38 1.94 -3.85 -6.39
N THR A 39 2.63 -4.08 -7.49
CA THR A 39 2.23 -3.59 -8.82
C THR A 39 0.87 -4.15 -9.22
N THR A 40 0.65 -5.45 -9.02
CA THR A 40 -0.65 -6.09 -9.28
C THR A 40 -1.75 -5.51 -8.39
N PHE A 41 -1.46 -5.29 -7.10
CA PHE A 41 -2.39 -4.67 -6.17
C PHE A 41 -2.76 -3.24 -6.59
N THR A 42 -1.79 -2.42 -7.00
CA THR A 42 -2.05 -1.06 -7.50
C THR A 42 -2.86 -1.06 -8.80
N ALA A 43 -2.65 -2.03 -9.70
CA ALA A 43 -3.46 -2.17 -10.91
C ALA A 43 -4.91 -2.55 -10.60
N ILE A 44 -5.13 -3.44 -9.62
CA ILE A 44 -6.47 -3.77 -9.12
C ILE A 44 -7.12 -2.54 -8.50
N LEU A 45 -6.40 -1.76 -7.69
CA LEU A 45 -6.92 -0.53 -7.10
C LEU A 45 -7.30 0.50 -8.18
N ASN A 46 -6.51 0.68 -9.23
CA ASN A 46 -6.87 1.53 -10.37
C ASN A 46 -8.12 1.05 -11.13
N THR A 47 -8.43 -0.25 -11.07
CA THR A 47 -9.62 -0.82 -11.72
C THR A 47 -10.86 -0.68 -10.86
N LEU A 48 -10.71 -0.83 -9.54
CA LEU A 48 -11.81 -0.80 -8.58
C LEU A 48 -12.17 0.61 -8.12
N LEU A 49 -11.17 1.49 -8.04
CA LEU A 49 -11.37 2.89 -7.74
C LEU A 49 -11.63 3.59 -9.07
N ALA A 50 -12.76 4.29 -9.17
CA ALA A 50 -13.05 5.18 -10.29
C ALA A 50 -12.12 6.42 -10.31
N ASP A 51 -11.25 6.52 -9.31
CA ASP A 51 -10.31 7.61 -9.10
C ASP A 51 -8.99 7.33 -9.80
N LYS A 52 -8.39 8.37 -10.38
CA LYS A 52 -7.06 8.26 -10.99
C LYS A 52 -6.02 8.22 -9.86
N ILE A 53 -5.38 7.08 -9.64
CA ILE A 53 -4.31 6.97 -8.63
C ILE A 53 -3.14 7.85 -9.07
N SER A 54 -2.84 8.87 -8.27
CA SER A 54 -1.74 9.81 -8.52
C SER A 54 -0.43 9.36 -7.86
N GLU A 55 -0.52 8.68 -6.72
CA GLU A 55 0.65 8.29 -5.95
C GLU A 55 0.43 6.98 -5.22
N THR A 56 1.45 6.11 -5.22
CA THR A 56 1.49 4.90 -4.39
C THR A 56 2.77 4.93 -3.57
N LYS A 57 2.63 4.87 -2.24
CA LYS A 57 3.75 4.88 -1.29
C LYS A 57 3.73 3.61 -0.44
N LEU A 58 4.71 2.75 -0.66
CA LEU A 58 5.01 1.63 0.24
C LEU A 58 5.86 2.13 1.41
N THR A 59 5.48 1.75 2.62
CA THR A 59 6.29 1.95 3.83
C THR A 59 6.45 0.61 4.52
N THR A 60 7.67 0.08 4.50
CA THR A 60 8.04 -1.15 5.21
C THR A 60 8.87 -0.77 6.43
N ILE A 61 8.37 -1.10 7.62
CA ILE A 61 9.08 -0.91 8.89
C ILE A 61 9.44 -2.30 9.41
N GLU A 62 10.72 -2.66 9.31
CA GLU A 62 11.26 -3.86 9.96
C GLU A 62 11.67 -3.52 11.39
N THR A 63 10.88 -3.95 12.36
CA THR A 63 11.27 -3.85 13.77
C THR A 63 12.03 -5.11 14.17
N VAL A 64 13.36 -5.00 14.24
CA VAL A 64 14.21 -6.02 14.85
C VAL A 64 14.08 -5.91 16.37
N THR A 65 13.23 -6.73 16.97
CA THR A 65 13.17 -6.89 18.44
C THR A 65 14.42 -7.62 18.90
N LYS A 66 15.33 -6.86 19.55
CA LYS A 66 16.56 -7.30 20.20
C LYS A 66 16.29 -8.10 21.47
#